data_AF-A0A0E0C672-F1
#
_entry.id   AF-A0A0E0C672-F1
#
_cell.length_a   1.000
_cell.length_b   1.000
_cell.length_c   1.000
_cell.angle_alpha   90.00
_cell.angle_beta   90.00
_cell.angle_gamma   90.00
#
_symmetry.space_group_name_H-M   'P 1'
#
loop_
_entity.id
_entity.type
_entity.pdbx_description
1 polymer ?
#
loop_
_entity_poly.entity_id
_entity_poly.type
_entity_poly.pdbx_seq_one_letter_code
_entity_poly.pdbx_strand_id
1 'polypeptide(L)'
;MEQEAVTALVADQEEVAQLGEGILHHFEEILHQDPLIDEVGFLHPTQFQSLEHSQTDCWTSEAPECPRRYLWCKDHKLAISMEILPKLYRAARRAYSNSAATKDGPLMEIDLMRHSKALLILCPDMLTAWNSR
;
A
#
# COMPACT_ATOMS: atom_id res chain seq x y z
N MET A 1 15.79 -6.01 -32.69
CA MET A 1 14.36 -5.82 -32.38
C MET A 1 13.96 -6.51 -31.08
N GLU A 2 14.57 -7.65 -30.69
CA GLU A 2 14.28 -8.32 -29.41
C GLU A 2 14.86 -7.60 -28.18
N GLN A 3 16.04 -6.97 -28.29
CA GLN A 3 16.66 -6.24 -27.17
C GLN A 3 15.93 -4.94 -26.77
N GLU A 4 15.22 -4.30 -27.68
CA GLU A 4 14.48 -3.07 -27.39
C GLU A 4 13.16 -3.39 -26.65
N ALA A 5 12.52 -4.50 -26.98
CA ALA A 5 11.34 -5.00 -26.28
C ALA A 5 11.64 -5.48 -24.85
N VAL A 6 12.79 -6.12 -24.62
CA VAL A 6 13.21 -6.56 -23.28
C VAL A 6 13.54 -5.35 -22.39
N THR A 7 14.21 -4.33 -22.92
CA THR A 7 14.51 -3.11 -22.15
C THR A 7 13.26 -2.32 -21.78
N ALA A 8 12.27 -2.25 -22.68
CA ALA A 8 10.98 -1.62 -22.40
C ALA A 8 10.19 -2.36 -21.33
N LEU A 9 10.17 -3.70 -21.36
CA LEU A 9 9.49 -4.51 -20.33
C LEU A 9 10.13 -4.39 -18.95
N VAL A 10 11.46 -4.24 -18.88
CA VAL A 10 12.18 -4.04 -17.61
C VAL A 10 11.89 -2.65 -17.02
N ALA A 11 11.88 -1.60 -17.85
CA ALA A 11 11.52 -0.25 -17.42
C ALA A 11 10.07 -0.18 -16.90
N ASP A 12 9.13 -0.82 -17.60
CA ASP A 12 7.72 -0.90 -17.18
C ASP A 12 7.57 -1.63 -15.84
N GLN A 13 8.34 -2.70 -15.61
CA GLN A 13 8.33 -3.42 -14.33
C GLN A 13 8.93 -2.61 -13.18
N GLU A 14 9.92 -1.77 -13.45
CA GLU A 14 10.58 -0.92 -12.47
C GLU A 14 9.69 0.27 -12.06
N GLU A 15 9.02 0.91 -13.02
CA GLU A 15 8.01 1.96 -12.74
C GLU A 15 6.82 1.38 -11.96
N VAL A 16 6.37 0.18 -12.32
CA VAL A 16 5.32 -0.55 -11.59
C VAL A 16 5.73 -0.90 -10.17
N ALA A 17 7.01 -1.23 -9.93
CA ALA A 17 7.54 -1.49 -8.59
C ALA A 17 7.62 -0.21 -7.74
N GLN A 18 8.13 0.88 -8.32
CA GLN A 18 8.20 2.19 -7.68
C GLN A 18 6.82 2.71 -7.28
N LEU A 19 5.81 2.54 -8.15
CA LEU A 19 4.43 2.88 -7.81
C LEU A 19 3.94 2.06 -6.60
N GLY A 20 4.18 0.74 -6.58
CA GLY A 20 3.77 -0.11 -5.46
C GLY A 20 4.38 0.33 -4.13
N GLU A 21 5.67 0.70 -4.14
CA GLU A 21 6.39 1.16 -2.95
C GLU A 21 5.93 2.55 -2.49
N GLY A 22 5.72 3.48 -3.42
CA GLY A 22 5.17 4.80 -3.11
C GLY A 22 3.75 4.72 -2.50
N ILE A 23 2.90 3.84 -3.04
CA ILE A 23 1.56 3.63 -2.48
C ILE A 23 1.61 2.92 -1.12
N LEU A 24 2.53 1.97 -0.92
CA LEU A 24 2.69 1.30 0.37
C LEU A 24 3.01 2.29 1.49
N HIS A 25 3.95 3.20 1.27
CA HIS A 25 4.30 4.22 2.26
C HIS A 25 3.07 5.04 2.67
N HIS A 26 2.26 5.47 1.71
CA HIS A 26 1.06 6.24 1.99
C HIS A 26 -0.03 5.40 2.68
N PHE A 27 -0.19 4.15 2.29
CA PHE A 27 -1.11 3.22 2.96
C PHE A 27 -0.75 3.02 4.43
N GLU A 28 0.54 2.84 4.75
CA GLU A 28 1.02 2.70 6.12
C GLU A 28 0.86 4.00 6.93
N GLU A 29 1.05 5.14 6.28
CA GLU A 29 0.81 6.46 6.88
C GLU A 29 -0.67 6.64 7.25
N ILE A 30 -1.61 6.29 6.36
CA ILE A 30 -3.06 6.29 6.66
C ILE A 30 -3.35 5.44 7.89
N LEU A 31 -2.82 4.21 7.93
CA LEU A 31 -3.03 3.28 9.04
C LEU A 31 -2.39 3.72 10.36
N HIS A 32 -1.40 4.63 10.31
CA HIS A 32 -0.75 5.21 11.47
C HIS A 32 -1.50 6.46 11.97
N GLN A 33 -1.95 7.31 11.05
CA GLN A 33 -2.66 8.55 11.35
C GLN A 33 -4.10 8.31 11.83
N ASP A 34 -4.79 7.34 11.25
CA ASP A 34 -6.13 6.93 11.68
C ASP A 34 -6.11 5.53 12.33
N PRO A 35 -5.87 5.45 13.66
CA PRO A 35 -5.87 4.18 14.37
C PRO A 35 -7.28 3.62 14.59
N LEU A 36 -8.33 4.40 14.31
CA LEU A 36 -9.72 4.03 14.56
C LEU A 36 -10.41 3.42 13.34
N ILE A 37 -9.66 3.13 12.26
CA ILE A 37 -10.22 2.50 11.07
C ILE A 37 -10.97 1.23 11.44
N ASP A 38 -12.28 1.24 11.20
CA ASP A 38 -13.20 0.15 11.56
C ASP A 38 -13.50 -0.77 10.37
N GLU A 39 -13.43 -0.23 9.16
CA GLU A 39 -13.73 -0.95 7.92
C GLU A 39 -12.69 -0.67 6.82
N VAL A 40 -12.30 -1.74 6.11
CA VAL A 40 -11.48 -1.66 4.89
C VAL A 40 -12.25 -2.27 3.73
N GLY A 41 -12.41 -1.52 2.65
CA GLY A 41 -13.14 -1.92 1.44
C GLY A 41 -12.26 -1.92 0.19
N PHE A 42 -12.46 -2.90 -0.67
CA PHE A 42 -11.86 -2.95 -2.01
C PHE A 42 -12.89 -2.55 -3.05
N LEU A 43 -12.63 -1.47 -3.78
CA LEU A 43 -13.60 -0.88 -4.71
C LEU A 43 -13.12 -0.95 -6.15
N HIS A 44 -14.05 -1.16 -7.08
CA HIS A 44 -13.73 -1.06 -8.50
C HIS A 44 -13.42 0.40 -8.85
N PRO A 45 -12.49 0.69 -9.79
CA PRO A 45 -12.16 2.07 -10.15
C PRO A 45 -13.37 2.96 -10.49
N THR A 46 -14.40 2.38 -11.13
CA THR A 46 -15.66 3.10 -11.43
C THR A 46 -16.44 3.51 -10.18
N GLN A 47 -16.40 2.71 -9.11
CA GLN A 47 -17.00 3.05 -7.82
C GLN A 47 -16.13 4.04 -7.05
N PHE A 48 -14.81 3.88 -7.15
CA PHE A 48 -13.83 4.72 -6.48
C PHE A 48 -13.89 6.18 -6.93
N GLN A 49 -14.11 6.44 -8.22
CA GLN A 49 -14.27 7.81 -8.77
C GLN A 49 -15.45 8.57 -8.16
N SER A 50 -16.49 7.86 -7.68
CA SER A 50 -17.61 8.48 -6.97
C SER A 50 -17.21 9.02 -5.59
N LEU A 51 -16.14 8.48 -5.00
CA LEU A 51 -15.60 8.91 -3.71
C LEU A 51 -14.67 10.13 -3.81
N GLU A 52 -14.00 10.34 -4.94
CA GLU A 52 -13.10 11.49 -5.17
C GLU A 52 -13.81 12.83 -4.89
N HIS A 53 -15.08 12.94 -5.28
CA HIS A 53 -15.90 14.14 -5.10
C HIS A 53 -16.28 14.44 -3.64
N SER A 54 -16.08 13.49 -2.73
CA SER A 54 -16.43 13.60 -1.30
C SER A 54 -15.24 13.91 -0.40
N GLN A 55 -14.03 13.92 -0.97
CA GLN A 55 -12.76 14.12 -0.27
C GLN A 55 -12.49 15.62 -0.07
N THR A 56 -13.37 16.28 0.69
CA THR A 56 -13.15 17.63 1.19
C THR A 56 -12.40 17.52 2.52
N ASP A 57 -11.11 17.89 2.53
CA ASP A 57 -10.39 18.43 3.69
C ASP A 57 -9.79 17.48 4.77
N CYS A 58 -9.38 16.24 4.45
CA CYS A 58 -8.67 15.40 5.45
C CYS A 58 -7.14 15.36 5.28
N TRP A 59 -6.58 15.74 4.13
CA TRP A 59 -5.14 15.63 3.87
C TRP A 59 -4.56 16.97 3.43
N THR A 60 -4.11 17.78 4.40
CA THR A 60 -3.22 18.91 4.13
C THR A 60 -1.80 18.37 3.98
N SER A 61 -1.42 17.93 2.79
CA SER A 61 -0.01 17.87 2.42
C SER A 61 0.14 17.68 0.92
N GLU A 62 1.20 18.25 0.38
CA GLU A 62 1.69 18.28 -1.00
C GLU A 62 2.06 16.87 -1.52
N ALA A 63 1.25 15.85 -1.20
CA ALA A 63 1.43 14.51 -1.70
C ALA A 63 1.14 14.50 -3.21
N PRO A 64 1.95 13.79 -4.01
CA PRO A 64 1.73 13.68 -5.45
C PRO A 64 0.28 13.21 -5.73
N GLU A 65 -0.30 13.56 -6.86
CA GLU A 65 -1.68 13.15 -7.21
C GLU A 65 -1.87 11.62 -7.24
N CYS A 66 -0.76 10.87 -7.34
CA CYS A 66 -0.73 9.42 -7.51
C CYS A 66 -1.42 8.60 -6.40
N PRO A 67 -1.24 8.82 -5.08
CA PRO A 67 -1.85 7.99 -4.05
C PRO A 67 -3.35 8.22 -3.87
N ARG A 68 -3.83 9.46 -4.08
CA ARG A 68 -5.26 9.82 -3.92
C ARG A 68 -6.16 9.11 -4.93
N ARG A 69 -5.61 8.75 -6.09
CA ARG A 69 -6.31 7.94 -7.11
C ARG A 69 -6.62 6.51 -6.65
N TYR A 70 -5.88 5.98 -5.66
CA TYR A 70 -5.99 4.58 -5.26
C TYR A 70 -6.40 4.37 -3.81
N LEU A 71 -6.20 5.36 -2.95
CA LEU A 71 -6.47 5.28 -1.52
C LEU A 71 -7.41 6.40 -1.08
N TRP A 72 -8.47 6.04 -0.38
CA TRP A 72 -9.45 6.98 0.17
C TRP A 72 -9.70 6.64 1.63
N CYS A 73 -9.58 7.62 2.52
CA CYS A 73 -9.81 7.46 3.94
C CYS A 73 -10.70 8.60 4.44
N LYS A 74 -11.87 8.28 4.99
CA LYS A 74 -12.79 9.24 5.62
C LYS A 74 -13.72 8.50 6.58
N ASP A 75 -14.12 9.15 7.66
CA ASP A 75 -15.06 8.60 8.65
C ASP A 75 -14.63 7.22 9.18
N HIS A 76 -13.32 7.04 9.40
CA HIS A 76 -12.69 5.78 9.83
C HIS A 76 -12.87 4.60 8.85
N LYS A 77 -13.28 4.87 7.62
CA LYS A 77 -13.37 3.86 6.55
C LYS A 77 -12.25 4.07 5.56
N LEU A 78 -11.58 2.98 5.21
CA LEU A 78 -10.52 2.97 4.21
C LEU A 78 -10.97 2.22 2.97
N ALA A 79 -11.04 2.89 1.84
CA ALA A 79 -11.27 2.27 0.55
C ALA A 79 -9.97 2.22 -0.26
N ILE A 80 -9.74 1.08 -0.92
CA ILE A 80 -8.58 0.84 -1.79
C ILE A 80 -9.10 0.45 -3.17
N SER A 81 -8.61 1.11 -4.21
CA SER A 81 -8.93 0.77 -5.59
C SER A 81 -8.38 -0.61 -5.94
N MET A 82 -9.22 -1.47 -6.53
CA MET A 82 -8.81 -2.80 -6.97
C MET A 82 -7.69 -2.78 -8.01
N GLU A 83 -7.53 -1.66 -8.74
CA GLU A 83 -6.45 -1.47 -9.72
C GLU A 83 -5.06 -1.58 -9.10
N ILE A 84 -4.88 -1.11 -7.86
CA ILE A 84 -3.56 -1.05 -7.21
C ILE A 84 -3.23 -2.32 -6.41
N LEU A 85 -4.22 -3.15 -6.08
CA LEU A 85 -4.07 -4.27 -5.14
C LEU A 85 -2.89 -5.20 -5.47
N PRO A 86 -2.68 -5.66 -6.72
CA PRO A 86 -1.55 -6.54 -7.01
C PRO A 86 -0.20 -5.88 -6.77
N LYS A 87 -0.07 -4.57 -7.04
CA LYS A 87 1.16 -3.80 -6.86
C LYS A 87 1.41 -3.54 -5.37
N LEU A 88 0.38 -3.09 -4.66
CA LEU A 88 0.42 -2.82 -3.23
C LEU A 88 0.73 -4.09 -2.42
N TYR A 89 0.08 -5.22 -2.73
CA TYR A 89 0.38 -6.51 -2.11
C TYR A 89 1.84 -6.94 -2.31
N ARG A 90 2.36 -6.83 -3.55
CA ARG A 90 3.75 -7.20 -3.84
C ARG A 90 4.74 -6.31 -3.08
N ALA A 91 4.46 -5.00 -3.01
CA ALA A 91 5.27 -4.06 -2.25
C ALA A 91 5.24 -4.39 -0.75
N ALA A 92 4.04 -4.56 -0.16
CA ALA A 92 3.87 -4.92 1.25
C ALA A 92 4.60 -6.23 1.60
N ARG A 93 4.47 -7.25 0.75
CA ARG A 93 5.14 -8.54 0.93
C ARG A 93 6.66 -8.42 0.85
N ARG A 94 7.17 -7.60 -0.07
CA ARG A 94 8.62 -7.33 -0.19
C ARG A 94 9.13 -6.60 1.04
N ALA A 95 8.46 -5.53 1.46
CA ALA A 95 8.83 -4.75 2.64
C ALA A 95 8.85 -5.63 3.91
N TYR A 96 7.80 -6.42 4.12
CA TYR A 96 7.75 -7.40 5.21
C TYR A 96 8.91 -8.40 5.15
N SER A 97 9.19 -8.99 3.97
CA SER A 97 10.27 -9.97 3.82
C SER A 97 11.65 -9.37 4.08
N ASN A 98 11.87 -8.13 3.65
CA ASN A 98 13.12 -7.41 3.88
C ASN A 98 13.32 -7.12 5.38
N SER A 99 12.29 -6.65 6.07
CA SER A 99 12.36 -6.39 7.51
C SER A 99 12.48 -7.68 8.32
N ALA A 100 11.81 -8.76 7.92
CA ALA A 100 11.91 -10.06 8.58
C ALA A 100 13.27 -10.76 8.36
N ALA A 101 13.94 -10.50 7.23
CA ALA A 101 15.25 -11.08 6.92
C ALA A 101 16.42 -10.33 7.57
N THR A 102 16.22 -9.08 7.94
CA THR A 102 17.26 -8.27 8.56
C THR A 102 17.46 -8.72 10.00
N LYS A 103 18.70 -8.69 10.50
CA LYS A 103 19.07 -9.12 11.86
C LYS A 103 19.50 -7.91 12.68
N ASP A 104 18.82 -7.72 13.82
CA ASP A 104 19.14 -6.83 14.96
C ASP A 104 18.83 -5.31 14.84
N GLY A 105 17.83 -4.85 15.61
CA GLY A 105 17.59 -3.43 15.95
C GLY A 105 16.14 -3.13 16.41
N PRO A 106 15.90 -2.28 17.44
CA PRO A 106 14.55 -1.95 17.92
C PRO A 106 13.69 -1.15 16.93
N LEU A 107 14.31 -0.36 16.05
CA LEU A 107 13.61 0.32 14.95
C LEU A 107 13.03 -0.68 13.93
N MET A 108 13.63 -1.87 13.84
CA MET A 108 13.22 -2.89 12.90
C MET A 108 11.98 -3.64 13.32
N GLU A 109 11.76 -3.79 14.63
CA GLU A 109 10.50 -4.34 15.15
C GLU A 109 9.34 -3.42 14.79
N ILE A 110 9.53 -2.10 14.86
CA ILE A 110 8.52 -1.11 14.45
C ILE A 110 8.19 -1.26 12.96
N ASP A 111 9.22 -1.36 12.10
CA ASP A 111 9.02 -1.52 10.65
C ASP A 111 8.39 -2.87 10.32
N LEU A 112 8.81 -3.95 10.97
CA LEU A 112 8.22 -5.28 10.83
C LEU A 112 6.73 -5.28 11.23
N MET A 113 6.39 -4.62 12.33
CA MET A 113 5.01 -4.48 12.81
C MET A 113 4.16 -3.61 11.89
N ARG A 114 4.75 -2.54 11.33
CA ARG A 114 4.10 -1.69 10.33
C ARG A 114 3.80 -2.47 9.05
N HIS A 115 4.80 -3.14 8.47
CA HIS A 115 4.62 -3.91 7.23
C HIS A 115 3.72 -5.14 7.41
N SER A 116 3.78 -5.82 8.57
CA SER A 116 2.89 -6.95 8.85
C SER A 116 1.43 -6.50 8.99
N LYS A 117 1.15 -5.34 9.63
CA LYS A 117 -0.20 -4.76 9.67
C LYS A 117 -0.72 -4.50 8.25
N ALA A 118 0.07 -3.84 7.40
CA ALA A 118 -0.29 -3.56 6.02
C ALA A 118 -0.56 -4.84 5.22
N LEU A 119 0.34 -5.82 5.32
CA LEU A 119 0.24 -7.09 4.59
C LEU A 119 -1.00 -7.90 5.01
N LEU A 120 -1.33 -7.94 6.30
CA LEU A 120 -2.49 -8.68 6.81
C LEU A 120 -3.84 -8.07 6.41
N ILE A 121 -3.91 -6.75 6.22
CA ILE A 121 -5.10 -6.09 5.66
C ILE A 121 -5.32 -6.51 4.20
N LEU A 122 -4.23 -6.69 3.44
CA LEU A 122 -4.28 -7.07 2.02
C LEU A 122 -4.41 -8.59 1.82
N CYS A 123 -3.91 -9.39 2.76
CA CYS A 123 -3.87 -10.85 2.71
C CYS A 123 -3.91 -11.43 4.13
N PRO A 124 -5.11 -11.65 4.69
CA PRO A 124 -5.26 -12.12 6.08
C PRO A 124 -4.79 -13.56 6.29
N ASP A 125 -4.67 -14.36 5.23
CA ASP A 125 -4.23 -15.76 5.30
C ASP A 125 -2.69 -15.93 5.38
N MET A 126 -1.94 -14.82 5.41
CA MET A 126 -0.48 -14.87 5.50
C MET A 126 -0.01 -15.18 6.94
N LEU A 127 -0.04 -16.48 7.30
CA LEU A 127 0.28 -16.96 8.66
C LEU A 127 1.65 -16.51 9.18
N THR A 128 2.65 -16.37 8.32
CA THR A 128 3.98 -15.88 8.71
C THR A 128 3.94 -14.45 9.24
N ALA A 129 3.10 -13.59 8.65
CA ALA A 129 2.92 -12.22 9.11
C ALA A 129 2.15 -12.15 10.44
N TRP A 130 1.19 -13.06 10.66
CA TRP A 130 0.52 -13.22 11.96
C TRP A 130 1.50 -13.59 13.08
N ASN A 131 2.43 -14.52 12.83
CA ASN A 131 3.43 -14.95 13.81
C ASN A 131 4.44 -13.84 14.18
N SER A 132 4.46 -12.73 13.45
CA SER A 132 5.33 -11.59 13.72
C SER A 132 4.70 -10.55 14.64
N ARG A 133 3.43 -10.73 15.04
CA ARG A 133 2.68 -9.83 15.93
C ARG A 133 2.53 -10.39 17.33
#